data_AF-A0AAV2H1U9-F1
#
_entry.id   AF-A0AAV2H1U9-F1
#
_cell.length_a   1.000
_cell.length_b   1.000
_cell.length_c   1.000
_cell.angle_alpha   90.00
_cell.angle_beta   90.00
_cell.angle_gamma   90.00
#
_symmetry.space_group_name_H-M   'P 1'
#
loop_
_entity.id
_entity.type
_entity.pdbx_description
1 polymer ?
#
loop_
_entity_poly.entity_id
_entity_poly.type
_entity_poly.pdbx_seq_one_letter_code
_entity_poly.pdbx_strand_id
1 'polypeptide(L)'
;MFECQLTHIHNTARMWTFITVTFGLLFTRLAGAQTINDCPASLPRNSFLQVHGDSCFQFVLFRERTHTQAKADCHSNGGTLALVKTPEIQDYIYHEILSTYYGSTVKVWVGLNDIDNENIYKWEDGSPVTFSNWNTGDGPASGTTGTSHHALNHNQNDCVVLDVGLKGKWVEYPCESHPLFIVFSQNEAHMYVCQFKLHIIPTAAAATTTPPRTSGSLVTQADTTQMEILTNVEHELETTQEQGVQVTEQPNTHATEDFEVTEETEEPVSESPD
;
A
#
# COMPACT_ATOMS: atom_id res chain seq x y z
N MET A 1 -11.23 -21.40 85.43
CA MET A 1 -11.25 -22.16 84.16
C MET A 1 -11.32 -21.13 83.05
N PHE A 2 -10.19 -20.57 82.64
CA PHE A 2 -9.25 -21.06 81.61
C PHE A 2 -9.86 -21.10 80.20
N GLU A 3 -9.30 -20.21 79.36
CA GLU A 3 -9.01 -20.34 77.92
C GLU A 3 -10.12 -20.77 76.95
N CYS A 4 -10.45 -19.90 75.99
CA CYS A 4 -10.37 -20.20 74.53
C CYS A 4 -11.00 -19.07 73.70
N GLN A 5 -10.30 -17.96 73.48
CA GLN A 5 -10.71 -16.91 72.52
C GLN A 5 -9.49 -16.22 71.90
N LEU A 6 -8.50 -16.98 71.40
CA LEU A 6 -7.32 -16.37 70.76
C LEU A 6 -6.87 -17.05 69.45
N THR A 7 -7.80 -17.60 68.67
CA THR A 7 -7.49 -18.18 67.35
C THR A 7 -8.28 -17.58 66.18
N HIS A 8 -9.10 -16.55 66.40
CA HIS A 8 -9.93 -15.98 65.32
C HIS A 8 -9.41 -14.71 64.64
N ILE A 9 -8.26 -14.16 65.09
CA ILE A 9 -7.75 -12.86 64.59
C ILE A 9 -6.65 -13.03 63.52
N HIS A 10 -6.04 -14.21 63.37
CA HIS A 10 -4.95 -14.42 62.40
C HIS A 10 -5.39 -14.78 60.96
N ASN A 11 -6.68 -15.03 60.72
CA ASN A 11 -7.14 -15.55 59.42
C ASN A 11 -7.79 -14.50 58.48
N THR A 12 -8.14 -13.32 58.98
CA THR A 12 -8.75 -12.25 58.17
C THR A 12 -7.71 -11.32 57.53
N ALA A 13 -6.56 -11.15 58.17
CA ALA A 13 -5.49 -10.27 57.68
C ALA A 13 -4.74 -10.84 56.45
N ARG A 14 -4.60 -12.17 56.35
CA ARG A 14 -3.99 -12.84 55.19
C ARG A 14 -4.91 -12.86 53.97
N MET A 15 -6.23 -12.93 54.17
CA MET A 15 -7.19 -13.01 53.07
C MET A 15 -7.35 -11.67 52.32
N TRP A 16 -7.22 -10.54 53.03
CA TRP A 16 -7.25 -9.20 52.41
C TRP A 16 -5.96 -8.84 51.68
N THR A 17 -4.80 -9.41 52.05
CA THR A 17 -3.53 -9.17 51.34
C THR A 17 -3.45 -9.94 50.02
N PHE A 18 -4.15 -11.07 49.88
CA PHE A 18 -4.22 -11.81 48.61
C PHE A 18 -5.23 -11.21 47.61
N ILE A 19 -6.30 -10.55 48.09
CA ILE A 19 -7.32 -9.94 47.22
C ILE A 19 -6.82 -8.64 46.57
N THR A 20 -5.94 -7.89 47.22
CA THR A 20 -5.35 -6.67 46.64
C THR A 20 -4.20 -6.95 45.66
N VAL A 21 -3.46 -8.06 45.85
CA VAL A 21 -2.38 -8.47 44.94
C VAL A 21 -2.92 -9.08 43.63
N THR A 22 -4.10 -9.72 43.65
CA THR A 22 -4.75 -10.23 42.42
C THR A 22 -5.53 -9.15 41.66
N PHE A 23 -6.04 -8.12 42.34
CA PHE A 23 -6.67 -6.97 41.66
C PHE A 23 -5.66 -5.99 41.05
N GLY A 24 -4.39 -6.04 41.47
CA GLY A 24 -3.30 -5.20 40.97
C GLY A 24 -2.51 -5.76 39.78
N LEU A 25 -2.79 -7.00 39.35
CA LEU A 25 -2.05 -7.68 38.26
C LEU A 25 -2.84 -7.86 36.96
N LEU A 26 -4.02 -7.25 36.82
CA LEU A 26 -4.85 -7.40 35.62
C LEU A 26 -5.31 -6.06 35.01
N PHE A 27 -4.43 -5.07 35.03
CA PHE A 27 -4.51 -3.94 34.09
C PHE A 27 -3.25 -3.91 33.22
N THR A 28 -2.94 -5.03 32.57
CA THR A 28 -2.19 -4.95 31.32
C THR A 28 -3.06 -4.13 30.37
N ARG A 29 -2.58 -2.95 29.98
CA ARG A 29 -3.26 -2.16 28.95
C ARG A 29 -3.37 -3.05 27.72
N LEU A 30 -4.59 -3.45 27.37
CA LEU A 30 -4.88 -3.89 26.01
C LEU A 30 -4.55 -2.67 25.14
N ALA A 31 -3.41 -2.73 24.45
CA ALA A 31 -3.25 -1.89 23.28
C ALA A 31 -4.49 -2.17 22.42
N GLY A 32 -5.30 -1.14 22.16
CA GLY A 32 -6.51 -1.29 21.35
C GLY A 32 -6.13 -1.95 20.02
N ALA A 33 -6.97 -2.86 19.54
CA ALA A 33 -6.76 -3.45 18.23
C ALA A 33 -6.71 -2.33 17.18
N GLN A 34 -5.67 -2.35 16.33
CA GLN A 34 -5.49 -1.36 15.27
C GLN A 34 -6.65 -1.46 14.27
N THR A 35 -7.15 -0.32 13.81
CA THR A 35 -8.33 -0.23 12.94
C THR A 35 -8.02 0.57 11.67
N ILE A 36 -8.90 0.47 10.66
CA ILE A 36 -8.82 1.27 9.43
C ILE A 36 -8.72 2.79 9.68
N ASN A 37 -9.15 3.27 10.84
CA ASN A 37 -9.07 4.69 11.19
C ASN A 37 -7.64 5.16 11.46
N ASP A 38 -6.74 4.25 11.81
CA ASP A 38 -5.33 4.52 12.10
C ASP A 38 -4.47 4.65 10.81
N CYS A 39 -5.07 4.38 9.64
CA CYS A 39 -4.45 4.58 8.34
C CYS A 39 -4.36 6.06 7.95
N PRO A 40 -3.49 6.45 6.99
CA PRO A 40 -3.44 7.83 6.48
C PRO A 40 -4.83 8.34 6.06
N ALA A 41 -5.18 9.58 6.42
CA ALA A 41 -6.51 10.15 6.19
C ALA A 41 -6.85 10.36 4.70
N SER A 42 -5.83 10.38 3.82
CA SER A 42 -5.98 10.47 2.37
C SER A 42 -6.62 9.23 1.74
N LEU A 43 -6.59 8.08 2.42
CA LEU A 43 -7.08 6.81 1.88
C LEU A 43 -8.60 6.67 2.05
N PRO A 44 -9.30 6.06 1.07
CA PRO A 44 -10.72 5.81 1.21
C PRO A 44 -11.00 4.78 2.31
N ARG A 45 -11.95 5.09 3.20
CA ARG A 45 -12.40 4.18 4.25
C ARG A 45 -13.49 3.25 3.70
N ASN A 46 -13.05 2.18 3.04
CA ASN A 46 -13.93 1.19 2.43
C ASN A 46 -13.42 -0.23 2.66
N SER A 47 -14.11 -1.23 2.11
CA SER A 47 -13.77 -2.64 2.27
C SER A 47 -12.43 -3.04 1.66
N PHE A 48 -11.84 -2.22 0.78
CA PHE A 48 -10.55 -2.51 0.13
C PHE A 48 -9.35 -1.96 0.89
N LEU A 49 -9.57 -1.29 2.03
CA LEU A 49 -8.51 -0.83 2.92
C LEU A 49 -8.56 -1.65 4.21
N GLN A 50 -7.47 -2.36 4.48
CA GLN A 50 -7.36 -3.28 5.61
C GLN A 50 -6.12 -2.95 6.45
N VAL A 51 -6.17 -3.27 7.73
CA VAL A 51 -5.02 -3.18 8.63
C VAL A 51 -4.51 -4.58 8.93
N HIS A 52 -3.21 -4.78 8.78
CA HIS A 52 -2.55 -6.02 9.14
C HIS A 52 -1.18 -5.72 9.75
N GLY A 53 -0.98 -6.16 10.99
CA GLY A 53 0.17 -5.76 11.79
C GLY A 53 0.22 -4.24 11.93
N ASP A 54 1.39 -3.66 11.65
CA ASP A 54 1.64 -2.21 11.77
C ASP A 54 1.55 -1.47 10.41
N SER A 55 0.80 -2.04 9.45
CA SER A 55 0.64 -1.49 8.11
C SER A 55 -0.82 -1.47 7.66
N CYS A 56 -1.13 -0.51 6.79
CA CYS A 56 -2.37 -0.49 6.04
C CYS A 56 -2.13 -0.98 4.63
N PHE A 57 -3.02 -1.84 4.14
CA PHE A 57 -3.01 -2.38 2.80
C PHE A 57 -4.23 -1.91 2.04
N GLN A 58 -4.02 -1.29 0.88
CA GLN A 58 -5.10 -0.91 -0.02
C GLN A 58 -5.05 -1.82 -1.25
N PHE A 59 -6.11 -2.61 -1.43
CA PHE A 59 -6.28 -3.54 -2.54
C PHE A 59 -6.97 -2.84 -3.71
N VAL A 60 -6.20 -2.38 -4.70
CA VAL A 60 -6.74 -1.71 -5.89
C VAL A 60 -7.00 -2.74 -6.97
N LEU A 61 -8.17 -3.36 -6.89
CA LEU A 61 -8.53 -4.52 -7.72
C LEU A 61 -9.59 -4.22 -8.79
N PHE A 62 -10.02 -2.96 -8.88
CA PHE A 62 -11.06 -2.52 -9.84
C PHE A 62 -10.50 -1.82 -11.08
N ARG A 63 -9.18 -1.64 -11.16
CA ARG A 63 -8.50 -1.02 -12.31
C ARG A 63 -7.12 -1.63 -12.49
N GLU A 64 -6.70 -1.70 -13.73
CA GLU A 64 -5.38 -2.17 -14.12
C GLU A 64 -4.48 -0.99 -14.49
N ARG A 65 -3.21 -1.09 -14.11
CA ARG A 65 -2.18 -0.06 -14.33
C ARG A 65 -0.88 -0.71 -14.75
N THR A 66 -0.07 -0.03 -15.54
CA THR A 66 1.34 -0.42 -15.69
C THR A 66 2.03 -0.32 -14.32
N HIS A 67 3.18 -0.99 -14.15
CA HIS A 67 3.86 -0.99 -12.87
C HIS A 67 4.22 0.44 -12.42
N THR A 68 4.73 1.29 -13.31
CA THR A 68 5.06 2.69 -12.94
C THR A 68 3.82 3.48 -12.55
N GLN A 69 2.69 3.27 -13.23
CA GLN A 69 1.44 3.93 -12.87
C GLN A 69 0.92 3.47 -11.50
N ALA A 70 0.97 2.16 -11.22
CA ALA A 70 0.58 1.59 -9.93
C ALA A 70 1.46 2.12 -8.79
N LYS A 71 2.78 2.16 -9.01
CA LYS A 71 3.75 2.77 -8.11
C LYS A 71 3.42 4.23 -7.81
N ALA A 72 3.20 5.03 -8.86
CA ALA A 72 2.84 6.44 -8.72
C ALA A 72 1.52 6.63 -7.94
N ASP A 73 0.52 5.78 -8.20
CA ASP A 73 -0.75 5.79 -7.48
C ASP A 73 -0.54 5.55 -5.96
N CYS A 74 0.28 4.57 -5.57
CA CYS A 74 0.60 4.32 -4.15
C CYS A 74 1.41 5.47 -3.52
N HIS A 75 2.41 5.99 -4.24
CA HIS A 75 3.29 7.07 -3.77
C HIS A 75 2.54 8.38 -3.57
N SER A 76 1.53 8.68 -4.39
CA SER A 76 0.71 9.89 -4.27
C SER A 76 0.00 10.02 -2.91
N ASN A 77 -0.20 8.89 -2.21
CA ASN A 77 -0.80 8.84 -0.88
C ASN A 77 0.22 8.55 0.24
N GLY A 78 1.52 8.66 -0.04
CA GLY A 78 2.60 8.45 0.93
C GLY A 78 2.89 6.99 1.26
N GLY A 79 2.51 6.06 0.37
CA GLY A 79 2.79 4.63 0.48
C GLY A 79 3.74 4.14 -0.61
N THR A 80 3.88 2.83 -0.69
CA THR A 80 4.61 2.10 -1.74
C THR A 80 3.74 1.00 -2.30
N LEU A 81 4.17 0.35 -3.38
CA LEU A 81 3.65 -0.99 -3.66
C LEU A 81 3.95 -1.93 -2.48
N ALA A 82 3.12 -2.96 -2.31
CA ALA A 82 3.20 -3.84 -1.13
C ALA A 82 4.53 -4.58 -1.03
N LEU A 83 5.11 -4.60 0.16
CA LEU A 83 6.41 -5.20 0.44
C LEU A 83 6.22 -6.59 1.05
N VAL A 84 6.22 -7.63 0.22
CA VAL A 84 5.93 -9.02 0.62
C VAL A 84 7.17 -9.71 1.18
N LYS A 85 7.68 -9.18 2.29
CA LYS A 85 8.99 -9.54 2.86
C LYS A 85 8.99 -10.77 3.75
N THR A 86 7.83 -11.26 4.14
CA THR A 86 7.71 -12.39 5.06
C THR A 86 6.59 -13.35 4.61
N PRO A 87 6.65 -14.63 5.00
CA PRO A 87 5.58 -15.58 4.74
C PRO A 87 4.21 -15.10 5.25
N GLU A 88 4.19 -14.42 6.40
CA GLU A 88 2.95 -13.92 6.99
C GLU A 88 2.27 -12.87 6.10
N ILE A 89 3.04 -11.92 5.53
CA ILE A 89 2.51 -10.91 4.61
C ILE A 89 2.11 -11.56 3.27
N GLN A 90 2.89 -12.53 2.79
CA GLN A 90 2.57 -13.30 1.58
C GLN A 90 1.22 -14.01 1.70
N ASP A 91 1.03 -14.75 2.78
CA ASP A 91 -0.20 -15.50 3.03
C ASP A 91 -1.37 -14.54 3.23
N TYR A 92 -1.18 -13.45 3.98
CA TYR A 92 -2.20 -12.43 4.19
C TYR A 92 -2.71 -11.83 2.88
N ILE A 93 -1.82 -11.31 2.02
CA ILE A 93 -2.23 -10.69 0.75
C ILE A 93 -2.90 -11.71 -0.17
N TYR A 94 -2.33 -12.91 -0.29
CA TYR A 94 -2.89 -13.97 -1.12
C TYR A 94 -4.31 -14.36 -0.66
N HIS A 95 -4.50 -14.58 0.65
CA HIS A 95 -5.80 -15.00 1.18
C HIS A 95 -6.86 -13.89 1.14
N GLU A 96 -6.47 -12.63 1.40
CA GLU A 96 -7.36 -11.49 1.25
C GLU A 96 -7.87 -11.37 -0.19
N ILE A 97 -6.99 -11.47 -1.19
CA ILE A 97 -7.41 -11.41 -2.59
C ILE A 97 -8.31 -12.60 -2.93
N LEU A 98 -7.87 -13.83 -2.62
CA LEU A 98 -8.56 -15.07 -2.99
C LEU A 98 -9.93 -15.24 -2.33
N SER A 99 -10.07 -14.84 -1.06
CA SER A 99 -11.24 -15.17 -0.25
C SER A 99 -12.20 -13.99 -0.11
N THR A 100 -11.69 -12.76 -0.11
CA THR A 100 -12.49 -11.56 0.18
C THR A 100 -12.89 -10.81 -1.09
N TYR A 101 -11.99 -10.69 -2.08
CA TYR A 101 -12.22 -9.77 -3.19
C TYR A 101 -12.45 -10.43 -4.55
N TYR A 102 -11.68 -11.45 -4.93
CA TYR A 102 -11.69 -12.04 -6.28
C TYR A 102 -11.42 -13.55 -6.28
N GLY A 103 -11.88 -14.22 -7.34
CA GLY A 103 -11.57 -15.63 -7.60
C GLY A 103 -10.12 -15.90 -8.03
N SER A 104 -9.82 -17.16 -8.32
CA SER A 104 -8.46 -17.72 -8.41
C SER A 104 -7.60 -17.31 -9.63
N THR A 105 -7.80 -16.15 -10.27
CA THR A 105 -7.09 -15.79 -11.53
C THR A 105 -6.53 -14.36 -11.55
N VAL A 106 -6.45 -13.70 -10.39
CA VAL A 106 -5.96 -12.33 -10.29
C VAL A 106 -4.44 -12.28 -10.19
N LYS A 107 -3.84 -11.30 -10.88
CA LYS A 107 -2.43 -10.90 -10.73
C LYS A 107 -2.39 -9.49 -10.16
N VAL A 108 -1.53 -9.27 -9.17
CA VAL A 108 -1.34 -7.96 -8.59
C VAL A 108 0.13 -7.55 -8.59
N TRP A 109 0.41 -6.31 -8.98
CA TRP A 109 1.74 -5.73 -8.76
C TRP A 109 2.05 -5.65 -7.26
N VAL A 110 3.29 -6.02 -6.94
CA VAL A 110 3.91 -5.85 -5.62
C VAL A 110 5.22 -5.08 -5.78
N GLY A 111 5.79 -4.61 -4.67
CA GLY A 111 6.94 -3.69 -4.70
C GLY A 111 8.29 -4.34 -4.98
N LEU A 112 8.33 -5.57 -5.52
CA LEU A 112 9.55 -6.28 -5.86
C LEU A 112 9.92 -6.00 -7.31
N ASN A 113 11.19 -5.67 -7.56
CA ASN A 113 11.70 -5.36 -8.89
C ASN A 113 13.23 -5.50 -8.94
N ASP A 114 13.80 -5.60 -10.13
CA ASP A 114 15.24 -5.55 -10.40
C ASP A 114 15.62 -4.49 -11.45
N ILE A 115 14.75 -3.48 -11.63
CA ILE A 115 14.87 -2.34 -12.58
C ILE A 115 16.26 -1.72 -12.60
N ASP A 116 16.92 -1.62 -11.44
CA ASP A 116 18.23 -0.97 -11.34
C ASP A 116 19.38 -1.89 -11.74
N ASN A 117 19.26 -3.19 -11.48
CA ASN A 117 20.31 -4.17 -11.69
C ASN A 117 19.67 -5.54 -11.97
N GLU A 118 19.66 -5.91 -13.24
CA GLU A 118 19.22 -7.20 -13.76
C GLU A 118 19.63 -8.39 -12.86
N ASN A 119 18.66 -9.25 -12.52
CA ASN A 119 18.75 -10.38 -11.59
C ASN A 119 19.08 -10.03 -10.12
N ILE A 120 19.11 -8.75 -9.74
CA ILE A 120 19.31 -8.29 -8.36
C ILE A 120 18.05 -7.60 -7.87
N TYR A 121 17.09 -8.42 -7.43
CA TYR A 121 15.82 -7.92 -6.94
C TYR A 121 15.94 -7.21 -5.60
N LYS A 122 15.13 -6.16 -5.46
CA LYS A 122 14.97 -5.38 -4.25
C LYS A 122 13.53 -4.91 -4.10
N TRP A 123 13.17 -4.63 -2.86
CA TRP A 123 11.91 -3.99 -2.54
C TRP A 123 11.99 -2.48 -2.85
N GLU A 124 10.84 -1.82 -3.05
CA GLU A 124 10.80 -0.37 -3.30
C GLU A 124 11.49 0.48 -2.23
N ASP A 125 11.58 -0.03 -0.99
CA ASP A 125 12.30 0.64 0.10
C ASP A 125 13.81 0.37 0.10
N GLY A 126 14.32 -0.29 -0.95
CA GLY A 126 15.74 -0.58 -1.16
C GLY A 126 16.26 -1.79 -0.39
N SER A 127 15.44 -2.44 0.44
CA SER A 127 15.87 -3.63 1.18
C SER A 127 16.01 -4.85 0.26
N PRO A 128 16.98 -5.75 0.53
CA PRO A 128 17.18 -6.95 -0.26
C PRO A 128 16.09 -7.99 -0.01
N VAL A 129 16.00 -8.97 -0.90
CA VAL A 129 15.11 -10.13 -0.76
C VAL A 129 15.68 -11.12 0.25
N THR A 130 14.98 -11.30 1.38
CA THR A 130 15.32 -12.30 2.41
C THR A 130 14.36 -13.48 2.48
N PHE A 131 13.21 -13.35 1.81
CA PHE A 131 12.16 -14.36 1.68
C PHE A 131 11.80 -14.42 0.20
N SER A 132 11.56 -15.61 -0.34
CA SER A 132 11.23 -15.79 -1.75
C SER A 132 10.03 -16.70 -1.96
N ASN A 133 9.11 -16.28 -2.83
CA ASN A 133 7.98 -17.11 -3.28
C ASN A 133 7.88 -17.19 -4.81
N TRP A 134 9.02 -17.23 -5.49
CA TRP A 134 9.10 -17.34 -6.95
C TRP A 134 8.37 -18.55 -7.51
N ASN A 135 7.73 -18.36 -8.67
CA ASN A 135 7.29 -19.43 -9.53
C ASN A 135 8.49 -20.13 -10.18
N THR A 136 8.28 -21.36 -10.64
CA THR A 136 9.33 -22.14 -11.31
C THR A 136 9.71 -21.47 -12.63
N GLY A 137 10.98 -21.10 -12.77
CA GLY A 137 11.50 -20.46 -13.99
C GLY A 137 11.41 -18.93 -13.99
N ASP A 138 10.99 -18.32 -12.88
CA ASP A 138 10.96 -16.87 -12.67
C ASP A 138 12.04 -16.43 -11.66
N GLY A 139 12.31 -15.13 -11.63
CA GLY A 139 13.23 -14.53 -10.67
C GLY A 139 14.68 -14.88 -10.97
N PRO A 140 15.57 -14.98 -9.96
CA PRO A 140 16.99 -15.28 -10.18
C PRO A 140 17.27 -16.63 -10.87
N ALA A 141 16.28 -17.54 -10.92
CA ALA A 141 16.40 -18.83 -11.59
C ALA A 141 16.06 -18.76 -13.11
N SER A 142 15.46 -17.66 -13.56
CA SER A 142 15.02 -17.42 -14.94
C SER A 142 16.15 -17.61 -15.96
N GLY A 143 17.40 -17.25 -15.60
CA GLY A 143 18.59 -17.43 -16.44
C GLY A 143 19.09 -18.87 -16.63
N THR A 144 18.51 -19.89 -15.98
CA THR A 144 18.97 -21.29 -16.09
C THR A 144 18.10 -22.19 -16.96
N THR A 145 16.87 -21.80 -17.25
CA THR A 145 15.95 -22.54 -18.12
C THR A 145 15.13 -21.54 -18.91
N GLY A 146 15.57 -21.21 -20.11
CA GLY A 146 14.87 -20.29 -21.05
C GLY A 146 13.56 -20.85 -21.60
N THR A 147 12.65 -21.28 -20.72
CA THR A 147 11.37 -21.92 -21.05
C THR A 147 10.16 -21.07 -20.67
N SER A 148 10.33 -19.92 -19.99
CA SER A 148 9.23 -18.96 -19.88
C SER A 148 9.11 -18.23 -21.23
N HIS A 149 7.88 -18.03 -21.72
CA HIS A 149 7.61 -17.15 -22.88
C HIS A 149 8.08 -15.70 -22.65
N HIS A 150 8.54 -15.39 -21.43
CA HIS A 150 9.06 -14.11 -20.97
C HIS A 150 10.60 -14.05 -20.95
N ALA A 151 11.32 -15.19 -20.94
CA ALA A 151 12.79 -15.24 -20.88
C ALA A 151 13.52 -14.75 -22.15
N LEU A 152 12.81 -14.32 -23.18
CA LEU A 152 13.44 -13.84 -24.42
C LEU A 152 14.02 -12.42 -24.30
N ASN A 153 13.68 -11.69 -23.24
CA ASN A 153 14.14 -10.34 -22.97
C ASN A 153 14.19 -10.07 -21.45
N HIS A 154 15.16 -10.67 -20.76
CA HIS A 154 15.36 -10.44 -19.31
C HIS A 154 15.42 -8.95 -18.96
N ASN A 155 16.06 -8.14 -19.80
CA ASN A 155 16.21 -6.69 -19.66
C ASN A 155 14.93 -5.84 -19.76
N GLN A 156 13.76 -6.47 -19.85
CA GLN A 156 12.47 -5.79 -19.97
C GLN A 156 11.45 -6.26 -18.93
N ASN A 157 11.69 -7.38 -18.22
CA ASN A 157 10.72 -7.97 -17.27
C ASN A 157 11.06 -7.66 -15.81
N ASP A 158 11.37 -6.41 -15.51
CA ASP A 158 12.01 -6.10 -14.23
C ASP A 158 11.03 -6.01 -13.04
N CYS A 159 9.74 -6.26 -13.28
CA CYS A 159 8.65 -6.01 -12.35
C CYS A 159 7.91 -7.30 -11.99
N VAL A 160 7.43 -7.38 -10.74
CA VAL A 160 6.92 -8.63 -10.18
C VAL A 160 5.44 -8.53 -9.82
N VAL A 161 4.68 -9.53 -10.26
CA VAL A 161 3.31 -9.75 -9.79
C VAL A 161 3.24 -10.91 -8.81
N LEU A 162 2.30 -10.83 -7.87
CA LEU A 162 1.78 -11.98 -7.15
C LEU A 162 0.60 -12.56 -7.94
N ASP A 163 0.71 -13.80 -8.39
CA ASP A 163 -0.31 -14.50 -9.17
C ASP A 163 -1.12 -15.46 -8.30
N VAL A 164 -2.40 -15.13 -8.07
CA VAL A 164 -3.32 -15.92 -7.24
C VAL A 164 -3.61 -17.28 -7.88
N GLY A 165 -3.67 -17.37 -9.21
CA GLY A 165 -3.88 -18.63 -9.93
C GLY A 165 -2.71 -19.60 -9.79
N LEU A 166 -1.51 -19.07 -9.55
CA LEU A 166 -0.33 -19.84 -9.21
C LEU A 166 -0.14 -19.99 -7.69
N LYS A 167 -1.20 -19.85 -6.88
CA LYS A 167 -1.16 -19.95 -5.40
C LYS A 167 -0.28 -18.87 -4.75
N GLY A 168 -0.34 -17.66 -5.29
CA GLY A 168 0.38 -16.48 -4.78
C GLY A 168 1.85 -16.44 -5.17
N LYS A 169 2.27 -17.22 -6.17
CA LYS A 169 3.67 -17.23 -6.63
C LYS A 169 4.05 -15.93 -7.33
N TRP A 170 5.31 -15.58 -7.24
CA TRP A 170 5.88 -14.40 -7.88
C TRP A 170 6.30 -14.71 -9.31
N VAL A 171 5.87 -13.89 -10.24
CA VAL A 171 6.12 -14.02 -11.68
C VAL A 171 6.62 -12.68 -12.20
N GLU A 172 7.58 -12.73 -13.11
CA GLU A 172 8.15 -11.54 -13.76
C GLU A 172 7.27 -11.07 -14.91
N TYR A 173 7.11 -9.76 -15.04
CA TYR A 173 6.39 -9.11 -16.13
C TYR A 173 7.09 -7.79 -16.51
N PRO A 174 6.91 -7.32 -17.76
CA PRO A 174 7.34 -5.99 -18.11
C PRO A 174 6.68 -4.92 -17.26
N CYS A 175 7.48 -3.92 -16.90
CA CYS A 175 7.00 -2.81 -16.09
C CYS A 175 6.03 -1.89 -16.87
N GLU A 176 6.21 -1.81 -18.18
CA GLU A 176 5.44 -0.95 -19.09
C GLU A 176 4.97 -1.73 -20.31
N SER A 177 3.82 -1.31 -20.86
CA SER A 177 3.33 -1.84 -22.12
C SER A 177 4.28 -1.54 -23.28
N HIS A 178 4.71 -2.56 -24.03
CA HIS A 178 5.52 -2.36 -25.22
C HIS A 178 4.73 -1.83 -26.43
N PRO A 179 5.15 -0.72 -27.09
CA PRO A 179 4.45 -0.16 -28.24
C PRO A 179 4.57 -1.00 -29.53
N LEU A 180 5.47 -1.99 -29.58
CA LEU A 180 5.71 -2.84 -30.76
C LEU A 180 4.92 -4.15 -30.78
N PHE A 181 4.21 -4.51 -29.69
CA PHE A 181 3.42 -5.74 -29.58
C PHE A 181 1.93 -5.51 -29.89
N ILE A 182 1.63 -4.67 -30.89
CA ILE A 182 0.26 -4.38 -31.38
C ILE A 182 -0.43 -5.56 -32.08
N VAL A 183 0.24 -6.72 -32.21
CA VAL A 183 -0.33 -7.92 -32.86
C VAL A 183 -1.00 -8.86 -31.86
N PHE A 184 -0.69 -8.75 -30.56
CA PHE A 184 -1.43 -9.41 -29.49
C PHE A 184 -1.68 -8.39 -28.39
N SER A 185 -2.91 -7.88 -28.31
CA SER A 185 -3.40 -6.92 -27.31
C SER A 185 -3.12 -7.37 -25.87
N GLN A 186 -1.93 -7.12 -25.34
CA GLN A 186 -1.68 -7.15 -23.89
C GLN A 186 -1.08 -5.81 -23.50
N ASN A 187 -1.95 -4.87 -23.10
CA ASN A 187 -1.52 -3.87 -22.15
C ASN A 187 -1.04 -4.64 -20.92
N GLU A 188 0.24 -4.54 -20.58
CA GLU A 188 0.84 -5.15 -19.38
C GLU A 188 0.45 -4.32 -18.15
N ALA A 189 -0.86 -4.25 -17.95
CA ALA A 189 -1.51 -3.56 -16.87
C ALA A 189 -2.10 -4.61 -15.93
N HIS A 190 -1.85 -4.45 -14.64
CA HIS A 190 -2.38 -5.34 -13.62
C HIS A 190 -3.01 -4.54 -12.49
N MET A 191 -3.87 -5.21 -11.74
CA MET A 191 -4.31 -4.75 -10.43
C MET A 191 -3.09 -4.63 -9.50
N TYR A 192 -3.24 -4.01 -8.34
CA TYR A 192 -2.08 -3.78 -7.47
C TYR A 192 -2.47 -3.58 -6.02
N VAL A 193 -1.50 -3.80 -5.13
CA VAL A 193 -1.67 -3.62 -3.68
C VAL A 193 -0.71 -2.54 -3.22
N CYS A 194 -1.25 -1.50 -2.58
CA CYS A 194 -0.44 -0.48 -1.92
C CYS A 194 -0.27 -0.81 -0.44
N GLN A 195 0.88 -0.45 0.12
CA GLN A 195 1.18 -0.53 1.55
C GLN A 195 1.51 0.85 2.11
N PHE A 196 0.98 1.16 3.28
CA PHE A 196 1.18 2.42 3.99
C PHE A 196 1.55 2.17 5.44
N LYS A 197 2.35 3.06 6.02
CA LYS A 197 2.63 3.07 7.46
C LYS A 197 1.40 3.56 8.22
N LEU A 198 1.12 2.93 9.36
CA LEU A 198 0.09 3.41 10.28
C LEU A 198 0.48 4.77 10.87
N HIS A 199 -0.47 5.69 10.89
CA HIS A 199 -0.34 6.97 11.58
C HIS A 199 -0.85 6.79 13.00
N ILE A 200 -0.06 6.10 13.83
CA ILE A 200 -0.35 6.01 15.26
C ILE A 200 -0.13 7.41 15.82
N ILE A 201 -1.20 8.20 15.99
CA ILE A 201 -1.12 9.41 16.82
C ILE A 201 -0.72 8.88 18.20
N PRO A 202 0.43 9.28 18.78
CA PRO A 202 0.76 8.87 20.13
C PRO A 202 -0.36 9.39 21.02
N THR A 203 -1.22 8.48 21.52
CA THR A 203 -2.17 8.79 22.58
C THR A 203 -1.33 9.39 23.69
N ALA A 204 -1.45 10.72 23.85
CA ALA A 204 -0.59 11.50 24.73
C ALA A 204 -0.41 10.72 26.03
N ALA A 205 0.82 10.23 26.25
CA ALA A 205 1.20 9.63 27.52
C ALA A 205 0.76 10.63 28.58
N ALA A 206 -0.21 10.22 29.41
CA ALA A 206 -0.91 11.08 30.35
C ALA A 206 0.09 12.01 31.04
N ALA A 207 0.14 13.26 30.58
CA ALA A 207 0.98 14.28 31.15
C ALA A 207 0.30 14.64 32.48
N THR A 208 0.78 14.03 33.56
CA THR A 208 0.45 14.43 34.92
C THR A 208 1.01 15.83 35.13
N THR A 209 0.21 16.84 34.77
CA THR A 209 0.50 18.24 35.05
C THR A 209 0.20 18.52 36.52
N THR A 210 1.25 18.51 37.33
CA THR A 210 1.27 19.12 38.66
C THR A 210 1.02 20.63 38.52
N PRO A 211 0.17 21.27 39.35
CA PRO A 211 -0.12 22.70 39.22
C PRO A 211 1.10 23.57 39.56
N PRO A 212 1.26 24.74 38.91
CA PRO A 212 2.41 25.62 39.13
C PRO A 212 2.28 26.37 40.46
N ARG A 213 3.35 26.36 41.26
CA ARG A 213 3.52 27.22 42.43
C ARG A 213 3.94 28.61 41.97
N THR A 214 3.06 29.57 42.16
CA THR A 214 3.27 31.00 41.96
C THR A 214 4.30 31.54 42.96
N SER A 215 5.35 32.19 42.46
CA SER A 215 6.12 33.18 43.22
C SER A 215 6.47 34.33 42.29
N GLY A 216 5.95 35.51 42.61
CA GLY A 216 6.19 36.75 41.87
C GLY A 216 7.34 37.57 42.45
N SER A 217 8.00 38.32 41.56
CA SER A 217 8.81 39.55 41.76
C SER A 217 9.76 39.67 40.55
N LEU A 218 10.11 40.82 39.98
CA LEU A 218 9.77 42.22 40.19
C LEU A 218 10.10 42.92 38.85
N VAL A 219 9.27 43.87 38.42
CA VAL A 219 9.50 44.70 37.24
C VAL A 219 10.62 45.71 37.52
N THR A 220 11.52 45.93 36.57
CA THR A 220 12.23 47.21 36.41
C THR A 220 12.15 47.65 34.95
N GLN A 221 11.71 48.89 34.76
CA GLN A 221 11.56 49.61 33.49
C GLN A 221 12.86 50.28 33.06
N ALA A 222 13.03 50.41 31.73
CA ALA A 222 13.53 51.54 30.94
C ALA A 222 14.08 50.92 29.63
N ASP A 223 13.95 51.48 28.43
CA ASP A 223 13.84 52.88 28.06
C ASP A 223 13.20 53.00 26.66
N THR A 224 12.63 54.16 26.41
CA THR A 224 11.89 54.59 25.22
C THR A 224 12.88 55.13 24.19
N THR A 225 12.67 54.88 22.89
CA THR A 225 12.78 55.91 21.83
C THR A 225 12.14 55.38 20.55
N GLN A 226 11.11 56.08 20.09
CA GLN A 226 10.51 55.96 18.76
C GLN A 226 11.31 56.77 17.73
N MET A 227 11.28 56.34 16.47
CA MET A 227 11.13 57.24 15.32
C MET A 227 10.64 56.44 14.11
N GLU A 228 9.38 56.68 13.73
CA GLU A 228 8.81 56.42 12.40
C GLU A 228 9.47 57.33 11.36
N ILE A 229 9.60 56.89 10.10
CA ILE A 229 9.22 57.59 8.84
C ILE A 229 9.12 56.48 7.74
N LEU A 230 7.93 56.08 7.24
CA LEU A 230 7.28 56.45 5.95
C LEU A 230 8.26 56.44 4.74
N THR A 231 8.01 55.95 3.52
CA THR A 231 6.83 55.58 2.73
C THR A 231 7.34 55.02 1.39
N ASN A 232 6.57 54.09 0.81
CA ASN A 232 6.27 53.85 -0.62
C ASN A 232 7.32 54.15 -1.70
N VAL A 233 7.60 53.14 -2.55
CA VAL A 233 7.41 53.26 -4.02
C VAL A 233 6.96 51.89 -4.55
N GLU A 234 5.74 51.88 -5.09
CA GLU A 234 5.18 50.87 -5.99
C GLU A 234 5.64 51.16 -7.43
N HIS A 235 5.61 50.11 -8.25
CA HIS A 235 5.43 50.15 -9.70
C HIS A 235 6.67 50.36 -10.58
N GLU A 236 7.08 49.31 -11.28
CA GLU A 236 7.05 49.34 -12.75
C GLU A 236 6.74 47.95 -13.31
N LEU A 237 5.68 47.92 -14.11
CA LEU A 237 5.13 46.83 -14.89
C LEU A 237 5.82 46.75 -16.26
N GLU A 238 5.70 45.56 -16.88
CA GLU A 238 5.69 45.31 -18.33
C GLU A 238 7.05 45.45 -19.07
N THR A 239 7.46 44.58 -19.99
CA THR A 239 6.71 43.90 -21.04
C THR A 239 7.61 42.83 -21.68
N THR A 240 7.12 41.62 -21.94
CA THR A 240 7.42 40.93 -23.21
C THR A 240 6.29 39.95 -23.52
N GLN A 241 5.57 40.28 -24.58
CA GLN A 241 4.42 39.56 -25.14
C GLN A 241 4.89 38.47 -26.12
N GLU A 242 4.17 37.35 -26.07
CA GLU A 242 3.64 36.51 -27.16
C GLU A 242 4.50 36.14 -28.39
N GLN A 243 4.66 34.82 -28.58
CA GLN A 243 4.31 34.19 -29.86
C GLN A 243 3.40 32.98 -29.61
N GLY A 244 2.13 33.13 -29.98
CA GLY A 244 1.15 32.05 -30.05
C GLY A 244 1.34 31.21 -31.32
N VAL A 245 1.31 29.90 -31.15
CA VAL A 245 1.13 28.94 -32.24
C VAL A 245 -0.34 28.55 -32.25
N GLN A 246 -1.03 28.91 -33.33
CA GLN A 246 -2.38 28.40 -33.61
C GLN A 246 -2.30 26.94 -34.03
N VAL A 247 -3.06 26.08 -33.36
CA VAL A 247 -3.44 24.77 -33.90
C VAL A 247 -4.91 24.85 -34.27
N THR A 248 -5.16 24.85 -35.57
CA THR A 248 -6.47 24.71 -36.20
C THR A 248 -7.12 23.39 -35.79
N GLU A 249 -8.29 23.49 -35.16
CA GLU A 249 -9.24 22.38 -35.02
C GLU A 249 -9.86 22.07 -36.39
N GLN A 250 -9.83 20.79 -36.78
CA GLN A 250 -10.68 20.25 -37.84
C GLN A 250 -11.60 19.18 -37.22
N PRO A 251 -12.91 19.19 -37.55
CA PRO A 251 -13.87 18.28 -36.94
C PRO A 251 -13.79 16.90 -37.60
N ASN A 252 -13.52 15.87 -36.80
CA ASN A 252 -13.59 14.49 -37.26
C ASN A 252 -15.04 14.01 -37.25
N THR A 253 -15.56 13.81 -38.47
CA THR A 253 -16.89 13.27 -38.76
C THR A 253 -16.96 11.78 -38.45
N HIS A 254 -18.04 11.42 -37.77
CA HIS A 254 -18.52 10.07 -37.52
C HIS A 254 -18.77 9.34 -38.85
N ALA A 255 -18.07 8.23 -39.09
CA ALA A 255 -18.39 7.28 -40.15
C ALA A 255 -18.79 5.96 -39.48
N THR A 256 -20.07 5.65 -39.60
CA THR A 256 -20.65 4.32 -39.37
C THR A 256 -20.19 3.40 -40.50
N GLU A 257 -19.45 2.34 -40.16
CA GLU A 257 -19.21 1.23 -41.07
C GLU A 257 -20.20 0.11 -40.74
N ASP A 258 -21.06 -0.18 -41.71
CA ASP A 258 -21.98 -1.31 -41.73
C ASP A 258 -21.17 -2.61 -41.83
N PHE A 259 -21.34 -3.51 -40.86
CA PHE A 259 -20.77 -4.85 -40.90
C PHE A 259 -21.75 -5.78 -41.63
N GLU A 260 -21.42 -6.11 -42.88
CA GLU A 260 -22.12 -7.10 -43.69
C GLU A 260 -21.86 -8.51 -43.13
N VAL A 261 -22.92 -9.15 -42.64
CA VAL A 261 -22.91 -10.54 -42.18
C VAL A 261 -22.92 -11.44 -43.41
N THR A 262 -21.78 -12.05 -43.75
CA THR A 262 -21.74 -13.17 -44.69
C THR A 262 -22.14 -14.45 -43.95
N GLU A 263 -23.32 -14.96 -44.31
CA GLU A 263 -23.89 -16.25 -43.91
C GLU A 263 -23.06 -17.37 -44.57
N GLU A 264 -22.23 -18.08 -43.80
CA GLU A 264 -21.64 -19.34 -44.26
C GLU A 264 -22.68 -20.46 -44.14
N THR A 265 -23.15 -20.90 -45.31
CA THR A 265 -24.02 -22.06 -45.49
C THR A 265 -23.31 -23.36 -45.13
N GLU A 266 -23.97 -24.18 -44.31
CA GLU A 266 -23.61 -25.55 -43.95
C GLU A 266 -23.43 -26.46 -45.19
N GLU A 267 -22.37 -27.26 -45.23
CA GLU A 267 -22.30 -28.49 -46.03
C GLU A 267 -22.48 -29.73 -45.13
N PRO A 268 -23.30 -30.72 -45.53
CA PRO A 268 -23.59 -31.90 -44.72
C PRO A 268 -22.50 -32.97 -44.83
N VAL A 269 -22.07 -33.48 -43.68
CA VAL A 269 -21.21 -34.67 -43.57
C VAL A 269 -22.02 -35.90 -44.01
N SER A 270 -21.63 -36.49 -45.14
CA SER A 270 -22.13 -37.77 -45.61
C SER A 270 -21.55 -38.93 -44.78
N GLU A 271 -22.44 -39.68 -44.12
CA GLU A 271 -22.16 -41.04 -43.64
C GLU A 271 -21.85 -41.98 -44.82
N SER A 272 -20.86 -42.86 -44.66
CA SER A 272 -20.69 -44.05 -45.50
C SER A 272 -20.63 -45.30 -44.62
N PRO A 273 -21.29 -46.41 -45.02
CA PRO A 273 -21.39 -47.61 -44.23
C PRO A 273 -20.27 -48.63 -44.49
N ASP A 274 -20.26 -49.63 -43.60
CA ASP A 274 -19.50 -50.90 -43.49
C ASP A 274 -18.16 -50.89 -42.74
#